data_AF-A0A084XUZ7-F1
#
_entry.id   AF-A0A084XUZ7-F1
#
_cell.length_a   1.000
_cell.length_b   1.000
_cell.length_c   1.000
_cell.angle_alpha   90.00
_cell.angle_beta   90.00
_cell.angle_gamma   90.00
#
_symmetry.space_group_name_H-M   'P 1'
#
loop_
_entity.id
_entity.type
_entity.pdbx_description
1 polymer ?
#
loop_
_entity_poly.entity_id
_entity_poly.type
_entity_poly.pdbx_seq_one_letter_code
_entity_poly.pdbx_strand_id
1 'polypeptide(L)'
;MIDACLAGDPDAFRIDVARRAAELAMAPDLDERLRTKRAQRLADETAKPLASYRAEELAELQRNFYGFDPSYHVARFHFVHKTPNSWTPRHLAIHRDLGWSVPP
;
A
#
# COMPACT_ATOMS: atom_id res chain seq x y z
N MET A 1 -5.99 -3.19 0.71
CA MET A 1 -7.32 -3.13 0.07
C MET A 1 -7.12 -3.17 -1.44
N ILE A 2 -7.92 -3.93 -2.17
CA ILE A 2 -7.86 -4.10 -3.63
C ILE A 2 -9.30 -4.24 -4.17
N ASP A 3 -9.51 -3.99 -5.47
CA ASP A 3 -10.86 -4.05 -6.09
C ASP A 3 -11.39 -5.48 -6.27
N ALA A 4 -10.50 -6.44 -6.59
CA ALA A 4 -10.84 -7.85 -6.75
C ALA A 4 -9.61 -8.76 -6.59
N CYS A 5 -9.83 -9.98 -6.12
CA CYS A 5 -8.85 -11.07 -6.19
C CYS A 5 -9.26 -12.02 -7.31
N LEU A 6 -8.37 -12.24 -8.29
CA LEU A 6 -8.62 -13.10 -9.45
C LEU A 6 -7.86 -14.42 -9.26
N ALA A 7 -8.51 -15.54 -9.60
CA ALA A 7 -7.91 -16.86 -9.50
C ALA A 7 -7.01 -17.16 -10.70
N GLY A 8 -6.12 -18.15 -10.54
CA GLY A 8 -5.26 -18.65 -11.61
C GLY A 8 -3.79 -18.27 -11.44
N ASP A 9 -2.99 -18.71 -12.40
CA ASP A 9 -1.58 -18.35 -12.51
C ASP A 9 -1.41 -16.92 -13.09
N PRO A 10 -0.17 -16.38 -13.16
CA PRO A 10 0.05 -15.04 -13.69
C PRO A 10 -0.43 -14.80 -15.12
N ASP A 11 -0.50 -15.83 -15.97
CA ASP A 11 -0.94 -15.68 -17.36
C ASP A 11 -2.46 -15.65 -17.45
N ALA A 12 -3.14 -16.54 -16.72
CA ALA A 12 -4.59 -16.50 -16.55
C ALA A 12 -5.05 -15.15 -15.95
N PHE A 13 -4.33 -14.64 -14.95
CA PHE A 13 -4.58 -13.33 -14.36
C PHE A 13 -4.53 -12.20 -15.40
N ARG A 14 -3.50 -12.17 -16.25
CA ARG A 14 -3.35 -11.14 -17.31
C ARG A 14 -4.49 -11.20 -18.32
N ILE A 15 -4.89 -12.41 -18.72
CA ILE A 15 -6.02 -12.62 -19.64
C ILE A 15 -7.31 -12.07 -19.03
N ASP A 16 -7.58 -12.39 -17.77
CA ASP A 16 -8.77 -11.92 -17.08
C ASP A 16 -8.79 -10.40 -16.87
N VAL A 17 -7.65 -9.80 -16.51
CA VAL A 17 -7.52 -8.34 -16.41
C VAL A 17 -7.78 -7.68 -17.77
N ALA A 18 -7.20 -8.21 -18.85
CA ALA A 18 -7.42 -7.68 -20.20
C ALA A 18 -8.89 -7.78 -20.61
N ARG A 19 -9.54 -8.93 -20.33
CA ARG A 19 -10.97 -9.13 -20.58
C ARG A 19 -11.82 -8.12 -19.81
N ARG A 20 -11.59 -7.96 -18.50
CA ARG A 20 -12.32 -6.98 -17.66
C ARG A 20 -12.08 -5.54 -18.11
N ALA A 21 -10.86 -5.20 -18.53
CA ALA A 21 -10.55 -3.89 -19.07
C ALA A 21 -11.28 -3.63 -20.40
N ALA A 22 -11.39 -4.63 -21.27
CA ALA A 22 -12.16 -4.54 -22.51
C ALA A 22 -13.67 -4.40 -22.23
N GLU A 23 -14.22 -5.18 -21.32
CA GLU A 23 -15.61 -5.06 -20.86
C GLU A 23 -15.90 -3.65 -20.31
N LEU A 24 -14.98 -3.10 -19.52
CA LEU A 24 -15.06 -1.75 -19.00
C LEU A 24 -14.99 -0.67 -20.10
N ALA A 25 -14.11 -0.85 -21.08
CA ALA A 25 -13.97 0.07 -22.20
C ALA A 25 -15.20 0.09 -23.12
N MET A 26 -15.92 -1.03 -23.20
CA MET A 26 -17.14 -1.17 -23.98
C MET A 26 -18.42 -0.89 -23.17
N ALA A 27 -18.29 -0.54 -21.89
CA ALA A 27 -19.43 -0.32 -21.03
C ALA A 27 -20.20 0.95 -21.46
N PRO A 28 -21.53 0.89 -21.60
CA PRO A 28 -22.33 2.02 -22.09
C PRO A 28 -22.33 3.22 -21.14
N ASP A 29 -21.97 3.01 -19.88
CA ASP A 29 -21.87 4.04 -18.84
C ASP A 29 -20.45 4.63 -18.69
N LEU A 30 -19.49 4.24 -19.55
CA LEU A 30 -18.10 4.69 -19.45
C LEU A 30 -17.97 6.22 -19.45
N ASP A 31 -18.73 6.92 -20.29
CA ASP A 31 -18.69 8.38 -20.36
C ASP A 31 -19.18 9.05 -19.08
N GLU A 32 -20.23 8.52 -18.44
CA GLU A 32 -20.67 8.98 -17.13
C GLU A 32 -19.57 8.77 -16.09
N ARG A 33 -18.98 7.58 -16.04
CA ARG A 33 -17.91 7.26 -15.09
C ARG A 33 -16.69 8.17 -15.27
N LEU A 34 -16.33 8.49 -16.51
CA LEU A 34 -15.24 9.43 -16.79
C LEU A 34 -15.59 10.86 -16.35
N ARG A 35 -16.84 11.30 -16.53
CA ARG A 35 -17.30 12.60 -16.01
C ARG A 35 -17.25 12.64 -14.49
N THR A 36 -17.77 11.62 -13.81
CA THR A 36 -17.71 11.50 -12.34
C THR A 36 -16.27 11.52 -11.85
N LYS A 37 -15.37 10.74 -12.46
CA LYS A 37 -13.94 10.69 -12.12
C LYS A 37 -13.26 12.05 -12.26
N ARG A 38 -13.56 12.82 -13.31
CA ARG A 38 -13.01 14.17 -13.52
C ARG A 38 -13.55 15.16 -12.49
N ALA A 39 -14.85 15.13 -12.21
CA ALA A 39 -15.47 15.99 -11.21
C ALA A 39 -14.88 15.74 -9.81
N GLN A 40 -14.73 14.47 -9.43
CA GLN A 40 -14.09 14.09 -8.16
C GLN A 40 -12.64 14.56 -8.12
N ARG A 41 -11.85 14.32 -9.17
CA ARG A 41 -10.46 14.78 -9.24
C ARG A 41 -10.35 16.30 -9.11
N LEU A 42 -11.25 17.06 -9.73
CA LEU A 42 -11.27 18.52 -9.62
C LEU A 42 -11.60 18.97 -8.19
N ALA A 43 -12.59 18.35 -7.56
CA ALA A 43 -12.95 18.65 -6.18
C ALA A 43 -11.79 18.34 -5.21
N ASP A 44 -11.16 17.18 -5.38
CA ASP A 44 -10.02 16.75 -4.56
C ASP A 44 -8.81 17.69 -4.75
N GLU A 45 -8.44 18.04 -5.98
CA GLU A 45 -7.33 18.97 -6.26
C GLU A 45 -7.62 20.39 -5.76
N THR A 46 -8.89 20.80 -5.75
CA THR A 46 -9.31 22.08 -5.17
C THR A 46 -9.20 22.07 -3.64
N ALA A 47 -9.56 20.95 -3.01
CA ALA A 47 -9.47 20.78 -1.56
C ALA A 47 -8.01 20.67 -1.09
N LYS A 48 -7.21 19.82 -1.75
CA LYS A 48 -5.78 19.68 -1.52
C LYS A 48 -5.11 19.03 -2.74
N PRO A 49 -4.20 19.73 -3.44
CA PRO A 49 -3.53 19.16 -4.59
C PRO A 49 -2.68 17.93 -4.26
N LEU A 50 -2.61 16.95 -5.17
CA LEU A 50 -1.72 15.78 -5.00
C LEU A 50 -0.25 16.17 -4.79
N ALA A 51 0.17 17.31 -5.35
CA ALA A 51 1.51 17.87 -5.14
C ALA A 51 1.77 18.26 -3.67
N SER A 52 0.76 18.73 -2.94
CA SER A 52 0.88 19.03 -1.51
C SER A 52 1.07 17.76 -0.69
N TYR A 53 0.25 16.74 -0.94
CA TYR A 53 0.41 15.42 -0.31
C TYR A 53 1.82 14.87 -0.57
N ARG A 54 2.28 14.89 -1.82
CA ARG A 54 3.63 14.45 -2.18
C ARG A 54 4.72 15.22 -1.44
N ALA A 55 4.59 16.54 -1.32
CA ALA A 55 5.58 17.37 -0.64
C ALA A 55 5.67 17.01 0.85
N GLU A 56 4.53 16.81 1.50
CA GLU A 56 4.45 16.40 2.91
C GLU A 56 5.06 15.01 3.12
N GLU A 57 4.68 14.03 2.29
CA GLU A 57 5.24 12.67 2.31
C GLU A 57 6.76 12.67 2.12
N LEU A 58 7.27 13.47 1.17
CA LEU A 58 8.70 13.58 0.92
C LEU A 58 9.45 14.26 2.06
N ALA A 59 8.84 15.22 2.76
CA ALA A 59 9.43 15.82 3.95
C ALA A 59 9.61 14.78 5.06
N GLU A 60 8.63 13.89 5.27
CA GLU A 60 8.77 12.78 6.22
C GLU A 60 9.83 11.77 5.79
N LEU A 61 9.86 11.40 4.49
CA LEU A 61 10.91 10.53 3.96
C LEU A 61 12.31 11.14 4.10
N GLN A 62 12.44 12.44 3.91
CA GLN A 62 13.71 13.14 4.12
C GLN A 62 14.17 13.02 5.58
N ARG A 63 13.27 13.12 6.56
CA ARG A 63 13.60 12.89 7.97
C ARG A 63 14.01 11.44 8.24
N ASN A 64 13.30 10.46 7.65
CA ASN A 64 13.65 9.04 7.82
C ASN A 64 15.02 8.69 7.22
N PHE A 65 15.41 9.36 6.12
CA PHE A 65 16.66 9.06 5.42
C PHE A 65 17.85 9.87 5.91
N TYR A 66 17.65 11.13 6.28
CA TYR A 66 18.72 12.08 6.59
C TYR A 66 18.63 12.70 7.98
N GLY A 67 17.59 12.37 8.75
CA GLY A 67 17.43 12.80 10.13
C GLY A 67 18.39 12.09 11.07
N PHE A 68 18.34 12.49 12.34
CA PHE A 68 19.18 11.92 13.39
C PHE A 68 18.80 10.48 13.75
N ASP A 69 17.51 10.12 13.64
CA ASP A 69 17.04 8.76 13.94
C ASP A 69 17.50 7.78 12.84
N PRO A 70 18.39 6.82 13.16
CA PRO A 70 18.93 5.88 12.18
C PRO A 70 18.01 4.66 11.95
N SER A 71 16.81 4.62 12.52
CA SER A 71 15.92 3.44 12.52
C SER A 71 15.72 2.81 11.13
N TYR A 72 15.54 3.65 10.09
CA TYR A 72 15.43 3.15 8.72
C TYR A 72 16.71 2.43 8.26
N HIS A 73 17.88 3.03 8.47
CA HIS A 73 19.15 2.46 8.00
C HIS A 73 19.50 1.17 8.74
N VAL A 74 19.20 1.11 10.04
CA VAL A 74 19.37 -0.10 10.86
C VAL A 74 18.45 -1.22 10.37
N ALA A 75 17.16 -0.93 10.15
CA ALA A 75 16.20 -1.91 9.63
C ALA A 75 16.61 -2.41 8.23
N ARG A 76 17.02 -1.49 7.34
CA ARG A 76 17.53 -1.83 6.01
C ARG A 76 18.75 -2.74 6.07
N PHE A 77 19.71 -2.45 6.95
CA PHE A 77 20.90 -3.29 7.12
C PHE A 77 20.52 -4.72 7.49
N HIS A 78 19.70 -4.90 8.53
CA HIS A 78 19.25 -6.23 8.95
C HIS A 78 18.48 -6.98 7.86
N PHE A 79 17.63 -6.28 7.12
CA PHE A 79 16.89 -6.85 5.99
C PHE A 79 17.83 -7.33 4.88
N VAL A 80 18.76 -6.49 4.43
CA VAL A 80 19.69 -6.80 3.33
C VAL A 80 20.64 -7.93 3.70
N HIS A 81 21.19 -7.90 4.92
CA HIS A 81 22.16 -8.89 5.38
C HIS A 81 21.52 -10.13 6.00
N LYS A 82 20.18 -10.20 6.06
CA LYS A 82 19.43 -11.32 6.66
C LYS A 82 19.97 -11.70 8.05
N THR A 83 20.25 -10.68 8.88
CA THR A 83 20.84 -10.90 10.20
C THR A 83 19.93 -11.80 11.04
N PRO A 84 20.48 -12.82 11.74
CA PRO A 84 19.68 -13.65 12.63
C PRO A 84 19.00 -12.83 13.73
N ASN A 85 17.72 -13.12 13.99
CA ASN A 85 17.00 -12.52 15.10
C ASN A 85 17.31 -13.26 16.40
N SER A 86 17.66 -12.54 17.46
CA SER A 86 17.89 -13.12 18.79
C SER A 86 16.61 -13.64 19.46
N TRP A 87 15.45 -13.13 19.05
CA TRP A 87 14.13 -13.57 19.53
C TRP A 87 13.03 -13.27 18.53
N THR A 88 11.92 -14.01 18.62
CA THR A 88 10.69 -13.68 17.88
C THR A 88 10.04 -12.40 18.44
N PRO A 89 9.81 -11.36 17.62
CA PRO A 89 9.16 -10.12 18.05
C PRO A 89 7.74 -10.33 18.59
N ARG A 90 7.29 -9.44 19.49
CA ARG A 90 5.97 -9.54 20.16
C ARG A 90 4.79 -9.56 19.18
N HIS A 91 4.86 -8.81 18.08
CA HIS A 91 3.80 -8.77 17.08
C HIS A 91 3.63 -10.10 16.31
N LEU A 92 4.56 -11.05 16.45
CA LEU A 92 4.44 -12.42 15.95
C LEU A 92 4.19 -13.44 17.07
N ALA A 93 4.88 -13.27 18.20
CA ALA A 93 4.76 -14.16 19.35
C ALA A 93 3.69 -13.65 20.33
N ILE A 94 2.42 -13.97 20.04
CA ILE A 94 1.24 -13.53 20.82
C ILE A 94 1.38 -13.84 22.32
N HIS A 95 2.02 -14.97 22.66
CA HIS A 95 2.27 -15.38 24.06
C HIS A 95 3.25 -14.48 24.83
N ARG A 96 3.91 -13.53 24.15
CA ARG A 96 4.84 -12.55 24.74
C ARG A 96 4.22 -11.17 24.87
N ASP A 97 2.94 -11.03 24.53
CA ASP A 97 2.23 -9.76 24.68
C ASP A 97 1.94 -9.47 26.16
N LEU A 98 1.90 -8.20 26.53
CA LEU A 98 1.82 -7.76 27.93
C LEU A 98 0.52 -8.18 28.62
N GLY A 99 -0.56 -8.41 27.86
CA GLY A 99 -1.87 -8.84 28.35
C GLY A 99 -2.18 -10.32 28.12
N TRP A 100 -1.19 -11.13 27.71
CA TRP A 100 -1.44 -12.53 27.38
C TRP A 100 -1.69 -13.38 28.64
N SER A 101 -2.70 -14.24 28.55
CA SER A 101 -2.99 -15.30 29.53
C SER A 101 -3.14 -16.63 28.79
N VAL A 102 -2.85 -17.73 29.50
CA VAL A 102 -2.95 -19.09 28.94
C VAL A 102 -4.41 -19.36 28.57
N PRO A 103 -4.74 -19.67 27.29
CA PRO A 103 -6.09 -20.10 26.91
C PRO A 103 -6.45 -21.41 27.66
N PRO A 104 -7.73 -21.61 28.02
CA PRO A 104 -8.17 -22.84 28.70
C PRO A 104 -7.96 -24.10 27.86
#